data_AF-A0A9P8HFM3-F1
#
_entry.id   AF-A0A9P8HFM3-F1
#
_cell.length_a   1.000
_cell.length_b   1.000
_cell.length_c   1.000
_cell.angle_alpha   90.00
_cell.angle_beta   90.00
_cell.angle_gamma   90.00
#
_symmetry.space_group_name_H-M   'P 1'
#
loop_
_entity.id
_entity.type
_entity.pdbx_description
1 polymer ?
#
loop_
_entity_poly.entity_id
_entity_poly.type
_entity_poly.pdbx_seq_one_letter_code
_entity_poly.pdbx_strand_id
1 'polypeptide(L)'
;MLESQNILVDNITLSSTSDDFQANPGNLGNTDGFDTINSNNITIQNSWANVGDDCVSFKPGSTNIHVKNLTCYNSAGIAIGSLGQYEGVRDVVENITAEDVSLYGSRNGAYIKTYVGKRTYWPPQGGGGGNGYVRNVVYSLGRI
;
A
#
# COMPACT_ATOMS: atom_id res chain seq x y z
N MET A 1 -0.69 18.40 -12.01
CA MET A 1 -0.54 17.18 -11.21
C MET A 1 -1.73 16.30 -11.57
N LEU A 2 -1.53 15.01 -11.86
CA LEU A 2 -2.66 14.10 -12.05
C LEU A 2 -3.12 13.67 -10.66
N GLU A 3 -4.37 13.95 -10.34
CA GLU A 3 -5.02 13.58 -9.08
C GLU A 3 -6.22 12.69 -9.41
N SER A 4 -6.40 11.64 -8.62
CA SER A 4 -7.58 10.77 -8.73
C SER A 4 -8.57 11.12 -7.63
N GLN A 5 -9.84 11.33 -7.99
CA GLN A 5 -10.88 11.63 -7.01
C GLN A 5 -12.17 10.88 -7.28
N ASN A 6 -12.86 10.44 -6.22
CA ASN A 6 -14.19 9.82 -6.29
C ASN A 6 -14.21 8.54 -7.13
N ILE A 7 -13.31 7.60 -6.80
CA ILE A 7 -13.19 6.32 -7.52
C ILE A 7 -13.67 5.18 -6.63
N LEU A 8 -14.53 4.34 -7.21
CA LEU A 8 -14.89 3.03 -6.66
C LEU A 8 -14.16 1.94 -7.46
N VAL A 9 -13.40 1.13 -6.75
CA VAL A 9 -12.84 -0.13 -7.22
C VAL A 9 -13.59 -1.25 -6.51
N ASP A 10 -14.40 -2.00 -7.26
CA ASP A 10 -15.30 -3.00 -6.70
C ASP A 10 -15.19 -4.30 -7.48
N ASN A 11 -15.21 -5.43 -6.77
CA ASN A 11 -15.22 -6.77 -7.35
C ASN A 11 -14.07 -7.05 -8.34
N ILE A 12 -12.85 -6.65 -7.97
CA ILE A 12 -11.65 -6.91 -8.75
C ILE A 12 -10.92 -8.15 -8.23
N THR A 13 -10.42 -8.97 -9.15
CA THR A 13 -9.53 -10.11 -8.86
C THR A 13 -8.17 -9.85 -9.47
N LEU A 14 -7.12 -9.79 -8.65
CA LEU A 14 -5.73 -9.66 -9.06
C LEU A 14 -4.97 -10.93 -8.72
N SER A 15 -4.26 -11.51 -9.68
CA SER A 15 -3.45 -12.72 -9.46
C SER A 15 -2.13 -12.61 -10.18
N SER A 16 -1.04 -12.54 -9.42
CA SER A 16 0.31 -12.68 -9.93
C SER A 16 0.83 -14.07 -9.60
N THR A 17 1.39 -14.75 -10.59
CA THR A 17 1.98 -16.09 -10.47
C THR A 17 3.21 -16.18 -11.34
N SER A 18 4.18 -17.00 -10.94
CA SER A 18 5.37 -17.31 -11.73
C SER A 18 5.62 -18.82 -11.70
N ASP A 19 6.14 -19.35 -12.80
CA ASP A 19 6.62 -20.72 -12.96
C ASP A 19 8.14 -20.85 -12.72
N ASP A 20 8.83 -19.73 -12.44
CA ASP A 20 10.22 -19.73 -12.03
C ASP A 20 10.34 -20.32 -10.61
N PHE A 21 11.17 -21.34 -10.46
CA PHE A 21 11.42 -21.99 -9.19
C PHE A 21 12.04 -21.06 -8.12
N GLN A 22 12.64 -19.94 -8.53
CA GLN A 22 13.17 -18.93 -7.61
C GLN A 22 12.09 -17.94 -7.13
N ALA A 23 10.98 -17.84 -7.86
CA ALA A 23 9.86 -16.98 -7.50
C ALA A 23 8.92 -17.75 -6.56
N ASN A 24 9.05 -17.53 -5.25
CA ASN A 24 8.09 -18.10 -4.30
C ASN A 24 6.82 -17.22 -4.25
N PRO A 25 5.63 -17.79 -3.91
CA PRO A 25 4.37 -17.03 -3.92
C PRO A 25 4.42 -15.75 -3.07
N GLY A 26 5.20 -15.78 -1.98
CA GLY A 26 5.40 -14.65 -1.08
C GLY A 26 6.53 -13.70 -1.46
N ASN A 27 7.09 -13.80 -2.67
CA ASN A 27 8.15 -12.95 -3.20
C ASN A 27 8.17 -13.00 -4.74
N LEU A 28 7.06 -12.59 -5.34
CA LEU A 28 6.91 -12.44 -6.80
C LEU A 28 7.39 -11.05 -7.29
N GLY A 29 8.44 -10.51 -6.67
CA GLY A 29 8.90 -9.14 -6.92
C GLY A 29 7.89 -8.07 -6.46
N ASN A 30 7.96 -6.89 -7.06
CA ASN A 30 7.13 -5.71 -6.73
C ASN A 30 5.73 -5.78 -7.36
N THR A 31 5.08 -6.93 -7.21
CA THR A 31 3.68 -7.09 -7.61
C THR A 31 2.81 -6.55 -6.49
N ASP A 32 2.63 -5.24 -6.43
CA ASP A 32 1.69 -4.58 -5.51
C ASP A 32 0.26 -4.82 -6.06
N GLY A 33 -0.74 -4.95 -5.17
CA GLY A 33 -2.14 -5.09 -5.54
C GLY A 33 -2.76 -3.76 -5.93
N PHE A 34 -2.90 -2.86 -4.96
CA PHE A 34 -3.49 -1.54 -5.16
C PHE A 34 -2.58 -0.42 -4.63
N ASP A 35 -2.10 0.42 -5.53
CA ASP A 35 -1.32 1.62 -5.17
C ASP A 35 -2.16 2.88 -5.34
N THR A 36 -2.25 3.69 -4.28
CA THR A 36 -2.85 5.02 -4.35
C THR A 36 -1.76 6.08 -4.20
N ILE A 37 -1.76 7.07 -5.09
CA ILE A 37 -0.85 8.23 -5.03
C ILE A 37 -1.64 9.46 -5.47
N ASN A 38 -1.49 10.59 -4.76
CA ASN A 38 -2.27 11.81 -5.02
C ASN A 38 -3.76 11.52 -5.27
N SER A 39 -4.38 10.81 -4.32
CA SER A 39 -5.70 10.22 -4.47
C SER A 39 -6.59 10.60 -3.31
N ASN A 40 -7.81 11.05 -3.60
CA ASN A 40 -8.79 11.48 -2.60
C ASN A 40 -10.15 10.80 -2.80
N ASN A 41 -10.80 10.39 -1.72
CA ASN A 41 -12.13 9.76 -1.77
C ASN A 41 -12.14 8.51 -2.68
N ILE A 42 -11.35 7.52 -2.29
CA ILE A 42 -11.22 6.24 -2.99
C ILE A 42 -11.83 5.14 -2.14
N THR A 43 -12.61 4.26 -2.76
CA THR A 43 -13.09 3.04 -2.10
C THR A 43 -12.58 1.83 -2.86
N ILE A 44 -11.94 0.89 -2.16
CA ILE A 44 -11.53 -0.42 -2.69
C ILE A 44 -12.32 -1.47 -1.91
N GLN A 45 -13.17 -2.23 -2.58
CA GLN A 45 -14.05 -3.16 -1.89
C GLN A 45 -14.33 -4.47 -2.64
N ASN A 46 -14.77 -5.46 -1.88
CA ASN A 46 -15.23 -6.78 -2.35
C ASN A 46 -14.24 -7.42 -3.34
N SER A 47 -12.96 -7.24 -3.09
CA SER A 47 -11.90 -7.57 -4.04
C SER A 47 -11.01 -8.67 -3.47
N TRP A 48 -10.23 -9.26 -4.36
CA TRP A 48 -9.31 -10.35 -4.04
C TRP A 48 -7.97 -10.12 -4.73
N ALA A 49 -6.88 -10.33 -3.99
CA ALA A 49 -5.53 -10.13 -4.50
C ALA A 49 -4.59 -11.25 -4.05
N ASN A 50 -3.98 -11.96 -4.98
CA ASN A 50 -2.83 -12.83 -4.72
C ASN A 50 -1.61 -12.22 -5.39
N VAL A 51 -0.70 -11.69 -4.57
CA VAL A 51 0.36 -10.79 -5.02
C VAL A 51 1.62 -10.99 -4.19
N GLY A 52 2.78 -10.56 -4.69
CA GLY A 52 4.09 -10.78 -4.06
C GLY A 52 4.61 -9.62 -3.20
N ASP A 53 3.96 -8.46 -3.27
CA ASP A 53 4.30 -7.25 -2.50
C ASP A 53 3.04 -6.69 -1.80
N ASP A 54 2.96 -5.38 -1.54
CA ASP A 54 1.86 -4.76 -0.83
C ASP A 54 0.50 -5.17 -1.38
N CYS A 55 -0.43 -5.61 -0.53
CA CYS A 55 -1.80 -5.82 -0.99
C CYS A 55 -2.46 -4.47 -1.30
N VAL A 56 -2.25 -3.48 -0.43
CA VAL A 56 -2.59 -2.09 -0.68
C VAL A 56 -1.44 -1.22 -0.17
N SER A 57 -1.00 -0.26 -0.98
CA SER A 57 0.03 0.72 -0.61
C SER A 57 -0.51 2.15 -0.75
N PHE A 58 -0.64 2.84 0.37
CA PHE A 58 -1.04 4.25 0.39
C PHE A 58 0.22 5.13 0.28
N LYS A 59 0.56 5.54 -0.95
CA LYS A 59 1.70 6.43 -1.26
C LYS A 59 1.36 7.89 -0.93
N PRO A 60 2.32 8.83 -1.03
CA PRO A 60 2.07 10.24 -0.72
C PRO A 60 0.84 10.83 -1.43
N GLY A 61 0.11 11.69 -0.71
CA GLY A 61 -1.10 12.34 -1.20
C GLY A 61 -2.35 11.47 -1.15
N SER A 62 -2.33 10.34 -0.42
CA SER A 62 -3.49 9.46 -0.24
C SER A 62 -4.36 9.96 0.92
N THR A 63 -5.60 10.35 0.63
CA THR A 63 -6.53 10.94 1.60
C THR A 63 -7.95 10.38 1.47
N ASN A 64 -8.65 10.19 2.59
CA ASN A 64 -10.05 9.75 2.61
C ASN A 64 -10.25 8.44 1.81
N ILE A 65 -9.53 7.39 2.20
CA ILE A 65 -9.54 6.11 1.49
C ILE A 65 -10.12 5.02 2.38
N HIS A 66 -11.08 4.28 1.83
CA HIS A 66 -11.74 3.18 2.51
C HIS A 66 -11.45 1.87 1.77
N VAL A 67 -10.81 0.93 2.45
CA VAL A 67 -10.65 -0.46 1.99
C VAL A 67 -11.57 -1.34 2.81
N LYS A 68 -12.41 -2.14 2.16
CA LYS A 68 -13.40 -2.99 2.83
C LYS A 68 -13.58 -4.34 2.18
N ASN A 69 -13.68 -5.42 2.98
CA ASN A 69 -13.95 -6.76 2.46
C ASN A 69 -12.97 -7.14 1.33
N LEU A 70 -11.67 -7.07 1.67
CA LEU A 70 -10.56 -7.38 0.77
C LEU A 70 -9.86 -8.62 1.28
N THR A 71 -9.68 -9.60 0.41
CA THR A 71 -8.88 -10.79 0.73
C THR A 71 -7.55 -10.75 -0.01
N CYS A 72 -6.45 -10.84 0.73
CA CYS A 72 -5.11 -10.87 0.18
C CYS A 72 -4.42 -12.20 0.48
N TYR A 73 -3.67 -12.71 -0.50
CA TYR A 73 -2.81 -13.88 -0.38
C TYR A 73 -1.36 -13.49 -0.70
N ASN A 74 -0.44 -14.07 0.07
CA ASN A 74 1.02 -14.02 -0.13
C ASN A 74 1.66 -12.61 -0.15
N SER A 75 0.89 -11.58 0.20
CA SER A 75 1.31 -10.18 0.09
C SER A 75 2.30 -9.74 1.19
N ALA A 76 2.84 -8.54 1.05
CA ALA A 76 3.56 -7.87 2.13
C ALA A 76 2.65 -7.41 3.29
N GLY A 77 1.34 -7.34 3.07
CA GLY A 77 0.35 -6.77 3.99
C GLY A 77 -0.23 -5.44 3.48
N ILE A 78 -0.81 -4.66 4.38
CA ILE A 78 -1.35 -3.32 4.08
C ILE A 78 -0.35 -2.25 4.52
N ALA A 79 0.10 -1.42 3.59
CA ALA A 79 1.18 -0.47 3.80
C ALA A 79 0.74 0.99 3.73
N ILE A 80 1.24 1.82 4.65
CA ILE A 80 1.40 3.25 4.40
C ILE A 80 2.83 3.48 3.90
N GLY A 81 2.98 4.12 2.75
CA GLY A 81 4.25 4.55 2.20
C GLY A 81 4.81 3.69 1.05
N SER A 82 6.08 3.84 0.70
CA SER A 82 7.10 4.61 1.42
C SER A 82 6.82 6.12 1.42
N LEU A 83 7.12 6.77 2.53
CA LEU A 83 7.03 8.23 2.71
C LEU A 83 8.40 8.84 3.02
N GLY A 84 8.59 10.12 2.67
CA GLY A 84 9.76 10.92 3.00
C GLY A 84 10.95 10.73 2.07
N GLN A 85 10.74 10.20 0.86
CA GLN A 85 11.84 9.86 -0.06
C GLN A 85 12.64 11.08 -0.54
N TYR A 86 11.97 12.22 -0.74
CA TYR A 86 12.56 13.39 -1.39
C TYR A 86 12.66 14.57 -0.42
N GLU A 87 13.86 15.14 -0.30
CA GLU A 87 14.10 16.35 0.48
C GLU A 87 13.29 17.54 -0.07
N GLY A 88 12.73 18.34 0.83
CA GLY A 88 11.84 19.46 0.48
C GLY A 88 10.43 19.05 0.03
N VAL A 89 10.16 17.74 -0.11
CA VAL A 89 8.82 17.21 -0.38
C VAL A 89 8.15 16.81 0.93
N ARG A 90 6.87 17.19 1.04
CA ARG A 90 6.03 16.86 2.18
C ARG A 90 5.05 15.75 1.81
N ASP A 91 5.25 14.58 2.39
CA ASP A 91 4.41 13.41 2.14
C ASP A 91 3.32 13.30 3.20
N VAL A 92 2.07 13.28 2.75
CA VAL A 92 0.90 13.22 3.64
C VAL A 92 0.08 11.98 3.28
N VAL A 93 -0.33 11.25 4.31
CA VAL A 93 -1.37 10.22 4.22
C VAL A 93 -2.32 10.40 5.40
N GLU A 94 -3.62 10.54 5.13
CA GLU A 94 -4.59 10.73 6.20
C GLU A 94 -5.99 10.22 5.91
N ASN A 95 -6.75 9.95 6.97
CA ASN A 95 -8.13 9.47 6.90
C ASN A 95 -8.23 8.16 6.09
N ILE A 96 -7.49 7.16 6.55
CA ILE A 96 -7.46 5.82 5.94
C ILE A 96 -8.22 4.87 6.86
N THR A 97 -9.19 4.15 6.31
CA THR A 97 -9.85 3.05 7.01
C THR A 97 -9.70 1.79 6.17
N ALA A 98 -9.06 0.77 6.73
CA ALA A 98 -9.00 -0.56 6.14
C ALA A 98 -9.67 -1.54 7.11
N GLU A 99 -10.87 -1.99 6.76
CA GLU A 99 -11.70 -2.86 7.59
C GLU A 99 -12.06 -4.15 6.86
N ASP A 100 -12.23 -5.24 7.61
CA ASP A 100 -12.59 -6.54 7.05
C ASP A 100 -11.61 -6.97 5.94
N VAL A 101 -10.32 -6.76 6.20
CA VAL A 101 -9.23 -7.20 5.32
C VAL A 101 -8.70 -8.52 5.86
N SER A 102 -8.78 -9.58 5.07
CA SER A 102 -8.21 -10.88 5.41
C SER A 102 -6.89 -11.10 4.68
N LEU A 103 -5.86 -11.53 5.40
CA LEU A 103 -4.51 -11.73 4.91
C LEU A 103 -4.12 -13.20 5.13
N TYR A 104 -3.65 -13.87 4.10
CA TYR A 104 -3.29 -15.28 4.15
C TYR A 104 -1.88 -15.50 3.60
N GLY A 105 -0.99 -16.05 4.42
CA GLY A 105 0.42 -16.24 4.04
C GLY A 105 1.17 -14.92 3.80
N SER A 106 0.63 -13.79 4.27
CA SER A 106 1.24 -12.48 4.13
C SER A 106 2.38 -12.28 5.11
N ARG A 107 3.39 -11.49 4.71
CA ARG A 107 4.59 -11.22 5.52
C ARG A 107 4.29 -10.34 6.74
N ASN A 108 3.35 -9.41 6.62
CA ASN A 108 2.90 -8.54 7.69
C ASN A 108 1.37 -8.42 7.66
N GLY A 109 0.80 -7.93 8.78
CA GLY A 109 -0.60 -7.50 8.82
C GLY A 109 -0.78 -6.12 8.17
N ALA A 110 -0.52 -5.08 8.95
CA ALA A 110 -0.45 -3.70 8.48
C ALA A 110 0.84 -3.03 8.97
N TYR A 111 1.40 -2.11 8.21
CA TYR A 111 2.67 -1.47 8.54
C TYR A 111 2.85 -0.08 7.91
N ILE A 112 3.77 0.71 8.45
CA ILE A 112 4.12 2.04 7.97
C ILE A 112 5.61 2.03 7.61
N LYS A 113 5.96 2.45 6.39
CA LYS A 113 7.35 2.54 5.91
C LYS A 113 7.71 3.98 5.56
N THR A 114 8.78 4.49 6.17
CA THR A 114 9.31 5.83 5.92
C THR A 114 10.80 5.79 5.65
N TYR A 115 11.28 6.70 4.80
CA TYR A 115 12.71 6.97 4.71
C TYR A 115 13.22 7.67 5.98
N VAL A 116 14.52 7.58 6.21
CA VAL A 116 15.18 8.27 7.33
C VAL A 116 15.20 9.79 7.09
N GLY A 117 15.28 10.57 8.17
CA GLY A 117 15.23 12.05 8.15
C GLY A 117 16.45 12.75 7.53
N LYS A 118 17.29 12.05 6.76
CA LYS A 118 18.40 12.59 5.99
C LYS A 118 18.55 11.83 4.69
N ARG A 119 19.11 12.44 3.65
CA ARG A 119 19.32 11.72 2.40
C ARG A 119 20.37 10.63 2.57
N THR A 120 19.98 9.40 2.29
CA THR A 120 20.84 8.22 2.19
C THR A 120 20.79 7.71 0.76
N TYR A 121 21.94 7.59 0.09
CA TYR A 121 22.02 7.20 -1.32
C TYR A 121 21.23 8.12 -2.27
N TRP A 122 20.86 7.60 -3.44
CA TRP A 122 20.15 8.31 -4.49
C TRP A 122 18.87 7.55 -4.91
N PRO A 123 17.75 8.24 -5.18
CA PRO A 123 16.54 7.64 -5.71
C PRO A 123 16.78 6.83 -7.00
N PRO A 124 15.97 5.79 -7.30
CA PRO A 124 14.71 5.42 -6.62
C PRO A 124 14.86 4.41 -5.46
N GLN A 125 15.96 3.67 -5.35
CA GLN A 125 16.19 2.76 -4.21
C GLN A 125 16.86 3.44 -3.00
N GLY A 126 17.31 4.68 -3.15
CA GLY A 126 17.74 5.58 -2.07
C GLY A 126 16.81 6.78 -1.88
N GLY A 127 17.21 7.70 -1.03
CA GLY A 127 16.44 8.91 -0.68
C GLY A 127 16.47 9.19 0.81
N GLY A 128 15.50 9.96 1.27
CA GLY A 128 15.38 10.42 2.66
C GLY A 128 15.60 11.93 2.78
N GLY A 129 15.28 12.45 3.97
CA GLY A 129 15.26 13.88 4.24
C GLY A 129 13.93 14.57 3.89
N GLY A 130 12.97 13.84 3.32
CA GLY A 130 11.59 14.32 3.21
C GLY A 130 10.91 14.38 4.57
N ASN A 131 9.87 15.21 4.67
CA ASN A 131 9.05 15.33 5.87
C ASN A 131 7.59 14.96 5.57
N GLY A 132 6.74 14.91 6.59
CA GLY A 132 5.38 14.44 6.39
C GLY A 132 4.64 14.10 7.66
N TYR A 133 3.45 13.54 7.48
CA TYR A 133 2.70 12.92 8.58
C TYR A 133 1.75 11.84 8.09
N VAL A 134 1.45 10.93 9.00
CA VAL A 134 0.37 9.95 8.89
C VAL A 134 -0.63 10.24 10.00
N ARG A 135 -1.91 10.42 9.68
CA ARG A 135 -2.94 10.79 10.67
C ARG A 135 -4.26 10.09 10.41
N ASN A 136 -4.96 9.69 11.49
CA ASN A 136 -6.29 9.09 11.41
C ASN A 136 -6.33 7.86 10.48
N VAL A 137 -5.58 6.83 10.86
CA VAL A 137 -5.48 5.55 10.16
C VAL A 137 -6.06 4.47 11.06
N VAL A 138 -7.02 3.72 10.54
CA VAL A 138 -7.66 2.60 11.25
C VAL A 138 -7.44 1.32 10.46
N TYR A 139 -6.88 0.31 11.13
CA TYR A 139 -6.81 -1.07 10.65
C TYR A 139 -7.73 -1.94 11.52
N SER A 140 -8.84 -2.39 10.95
CA SER A 140 -9.73 -3.38 11.55
C SER A 140 -9.67 -4.67 10.74
N LEU A 141 -8.53 -5.37 10.85
CA LEU A 141 -8.26 -6.57 10.06
C LEU A 141 -9.18 -7.73 10.48
N GLY A 142 -9.59 -8.53 9.50
CA GLY A 142 -10.43 -9.70 9.69
C GLY A 142 -9.60 -10.90 10.15
N ARG A 143 -9.20 -11.75 9.21
CA ARG A 143 -8.34 -12.91 9.47
C ARG A 143 -6.89 -12.63 9.06
N ILE A 144 -5.94 -13.03 9.90
CA ILE A 144 -4.49 -12.89 9.70
C ILE A 144 -3.80 -14.21 10.02
#